data_AF-Q53557-F1
#
_entry.id   AF-Q53557-F1
#
_cell.length_a   1.000
_cell.length_b   1.000
_cell.length_c   1.000
_cell.angle_alpha   90.00
_cell.angle_beta   90.00
_cell.angle_gamma   90.00
#
_symmetry.space_group_name_H-M   'P 1'
#
loop_
_entity.id
_entity.type
_entity.pdbx_description
1 polymer ?
#
loop_
_entity_poly.entity_id
_entity_poly.type
_entity_poly.pdbx_seq_one_letter_code
_entity_poly.pdbx_strand_id
1 'polypeptide(L)'
;EYGSPRLERYNGLPSMEILGQAAPGKSTGEAMAMMEELASKLPSGIGYDWTGMSYQERLSGNQAPALYAISLIVVFLCLAALYESWSIPFSVMLVVPLGVIGALLAATFRGLTNDVYFQVGLLTTIGLSAKN
;
A
#
# COMPACT_ATOMS: atom_id res chain seq x y z
N GLU A 1 8.08 -38.12 -29.13
CA GLU A 1 6.81 -37.86 -28.43
C GLU A 1 7.05 -36.69 -27.49
N TYR A 2 6.31 -35.59 -27.63
CA TYR A 2 6.48 -34.41 -26.78
C TYR A 2 5.43 -34.46 -25.67
N GLY A 3 5.88 -34.40 -24.42
CA GLY A 3 5.02 -34.35 -23.24
C GLY A 3 5.60 -33.38 -22.21
N SER A 4 4.73 -32.68 -21.47
CA SER A 4 5.20 -31.75 -20.44
C SER A 4 5.85 -32.52 -19.29
N PRO A 5 7.05 -32.15 -18.84
CA PRO A 5 7.69 -32.76 -17.67
C PRO A 5 7.01 -32.37 -16.36
N ARG A 6 6.19 -31.30 -16.36
CA ARG A 6 5.45 -30.83 -15.18
C ARG A 6 4.10 -30.24 -15.60
N LEU A 7 3.03 -30.65 -14.92
CA LEU A 7 1.70 -30.06 -15.07
C LEU A 7 1.36 -29.32 -13.79
N GLU A 8 1.00 -28.06 -13.93
CA GLU A 8 0.60 -27.19 -12.82
C GLU A 8 -0.91 -26.99 -12.84
N ARG A 9 -1.47 -26.80 -11.64
CA ARG A 9 -2.89 -26.50 -11.45
C ARG A 9 -3.04 -25.45 -10.36
N TYR A 10 -3.99 -24.55 -10.55
CA TYR A 10 -4.36 -23.51 -9.60
C TYR A 10 -5.87 -23.53 -9.41
N ASN A 11 -6.34 -23.58 -8.16
CA ASN A 11 -7.76 -23.74 -7.80
C ASN A 11 -8.48 -24.88 -8.56
N GLY A 12 -7.76 -25.98 -8.81
CA GLY A 12 -8.29 -27.15 -9.51
C GLY A 12 -8.36 -27.03 -11.03
N LEU A 13 -7.97 -25.90 -11.63
CA LEU A 13 -7.89 -25.73 -13.10
C LEU A 13 -6.44 -25.85 -13.58
N PRO A 14 -6.19 -26.33 -14.82
CA PRO A 14 -4.85 -26.31 -15.42
C PRO A 14 -4.31 -24.87 -15.47
N SER A 15 -3.08 -24.67 -15.01
CA SER A 15 -2.47 -23.35 -14.91
C SER A 15 -0.99 -23.39 -15.24
N MET A 16 -0.39 -22.21 -15.40
CA MET A 16 1.06 -22.02 -15.45
C MET A 16 1.40 -20.82 -14.58
N GLU A 17 2.35 -20.99 -13.66
CA GLU A 17 2.82 -19.89 -12.82
C GLU A 17 3.77 -18.97 -13.61
N ILE A 18 3.55 -17.66 -13.50
CA ILE A 18 4.41 -16.63 -14.09
C ILE A 18 4.95 -15.76 -12.97
N LEU A 19 6.27 -15.66 -12.89
CA LEU A 19 6.96 -14.80 -11.93
C LEU A 19 7.52 -13.57 -12.64
N GLY A 20 7.49 -12.43 -11.96
CA GLY A 20 7.99 -11.17 -12.47
C GLY A 20 8.19 -10.16 -11.35
N GLN A 21 8.88 -9.07 -11.66
CA GLN A 21 9.11 -7.96 -10.74
C GLN A 21 8.85 -6.64 -11.47
N ALA A 22 8.47 -5.62 -10.72
CA ALA A 22 8.32 -4.29 -11.26
C ALA A 22 9.67 -3.77 -11.81
N ALA A 23 9.62 -3.02 -12.90
CA ALA A 23 10.79 -2.33 -13.41
C ALA A 23 11.32 -1.31 -12.38
N PRO A 24 12.62 -0.97 -12.39
CA PRO A 24 13.16 0.06 -11.49
C PRO A 24 12.37 1.36 -11.55
N GLY A 25 11.98 1.89 -10.38
CA GLY A 25 11.17 3.11 -10.27
C GLY A 25 9.67 2.93 -10.48
N LYS A 26 9.19 1.70 -10.67
CA LYS A 26 7.76 1.37 -10.75
C LYS A 26 7.28 0.64 -9.50
N SER A 27 6.05 0.93 -9.09
CA SER A 27 5.43 0.19 -7.99
C SER A 27 5.04 -1.22 -8.43
N THR A 28 5.00 -2.14 -7.47
CA THR A 28 4.45 -3.49 -7.62
C THR A 28 2.99 -3.45 -8.09
N GLY A 29 2.17 -2.54 -7.54
CA GLY A 29 0.80 -2.30 -7.99
C GLY A 29 0.70 -1.88 -9.46
N GLU A 30 1.59 -1.01 -9.96
CA GLU A 30 1.64 -0.66 -11.39
C GLU A 30 1.98 -1.86 -12.27
N ALA A 31 2.95 -2.68 -11.87
CA ALA A 31 3.32 -3.88 -12.60
C ALA A 31 2.16 -4.89 -12.63
N MET A 32 1.45 -5.05 -11.52
CA MET A 32 0.25 -5.88 -11.44
C MET A 32 -0.84 -5.38 -12.40
N ALA A 33 -1.16 -4.08 -12.36
CA ALA A 33 -2.17 -3.49 -13.25
C ALA A 33 -1.83 -3.68 -14.74
N MET A 34 -0.56 -3.54 -15.11
CA MET A 34 -0.09 -3.80 -16.48
C MET A 34 -0.25 -5.27 -16.87
N MET A 35 0.06 -6.20 -15.96
CA MET A 35 -0.15 -7.64 -16.20
C MET A 35 -1.63 -7.98 -16.40
N GLU A 36 -2.54 -7.34 -15.66
CA GLU A 36 -3.98 -7.49 -15.88
C GLU A 36 -4.40 -6.99 -17.28
N GLU A 37 -3.86 -5.85 -17.72
CA GLU A 37 -4.11 -5.32 -19.06
C GLU A 37 -3.60 -6.27 -20.16
N LEU A 38 -2.42 -6.86 -19.99
CA LEU A 38 -1.85 -7.83 -20.93
C LEU A 38 -2.65 -9.13 -20.93
N ALA A 39 -3.06 -9.62 -19.75
CA ALA A 39 -3.88 -10.81 -19.62
C ALA A 39 -5.25 -10.65 -20.30
N SER A 40 -5.81 -9.43 -20.30
CA SER A 40 -7.08 -9.13 -20.99
C SER A 40 -7.01 -9.30 -22.52
N LYS A 41 -5.81 -9.31 -23.10
CA LYS A 41 -5.57 -9.47 -24.56
C LYS A 41 -5.39 -10.94 -24.96
N LEU A 42 -5.43 -11.87 -24.00
CA LEU A 42 -5.29 -13.31 -24.27
C LEU A 42 -6.55 -13.89 -24.95
N PRO A 43 -6.40 -15.02 -25.66
CA PRO A 43 -7.53 -15.76 -26.21
C PRO A 43 -8.63 -16.05 -25.17
N SER A 44 -9.89 -16.05 -25.63
CA SER A 44 -11.05 -16.38 -24.80
C SER A 44 -10.88 -17.76 -24.14
N GLY A 45 -11.18 -17.84 -22.84
CA GLY A 45 -11.05 -19.07 -22.05
C GLY A 45 -9.76 -19.15 -21.22
N ILE A 46 -8.82 -18.22 -21.40
CA ILE A 46 -7.64 -18.08 -20.53
C ILE A 46 -7.95 -17.02 -19.47
N GLY A 47 -8.03 -17.45 -18.21
CA GLY A 47 -8.11 -16.57 -17.06
C GLY A 47 -6.74 -16.34 -16.42
N TYR A 48 -6.70 -15.41 -15.47
CA TYR A 48 -5.55 -15.19 -14.59
C TYR A 48 -6.03 -15.06 -13.15
N ASP A 49 -5.14 -15.33 -12.21
CA ASP A 49 -5.39 -15.08 -10.79
C ASP A 49 -4.06 -14.75 -10.09
N TRP A 50 -4.14 -13.99 -9.00
CA TRP A 50 -2.97 -13.62 -8.21
C TRP A 50 -2.81 -14.60 -7.04
N THR A 51 -1.57 -15.01 -6.76
CA THR A 51 -1.23 -15.92 -5.67
C THR A 51 -0.12 -15.35 -4.78
N GLY A 52 0.10 -15.97 -3.61
CA GLY A 52 1.20 -15.66 -2.71
C GLY A 52 1.27 -14.18 -2.30
N MET A 53 2.42 -13.55 -2.54
CA MET A 53 2.67 -12.15 -2.16
C MET A 53 1.76 -11.17 -2.92
N SER A 54 1.53 -11.38 -4.22
CA SER A 54 0.66 -10.50 -5.02
C SER A 54 -0.80 -10.57 -4.58
N TYR A 55 -1.26 -11.74 -4.12
CA TYR A 55 -2.59 -11.87 -3.53
C TYR A 55 -2.71 -11.07 -2.22
N GLN A 56 -1.71 -11.16 -1.35
CA GLN A 56 -1.66 -10.39 -0.10
C GLN A 56 -1.59 -8.89 -0.36
N GLU A 57 -0.81 -8.47 -1.37
CA GLU A 57 -0.71 -7.07 -1.76
C GLU A 57 -2.05 -6.52 -2.24
N ARG A 58 -2.79 -7.28 -3.06
CA ARG A 58 -4.15 -6.89 -3.49
C ARG A 58 -5.12 -6.76 -2.31
N LEU A 59 -5.03 -7.64 -1.32
CA LEU A 59 -5.87 -7.57 -0.11
C LEU A 59 -5.47 -6.43 0.84
N SER A 60 -4.17 -6.18 1.00
CA SER A 60 -3.63 -5.20 1.96
C SER A 60 -3.72 -3.77 1.43
N GLY A 61 -3.45 -3.56 0.14
CA GLY A 61 -3.44 -2.24 -0.48
C GLY A 61 -4.74 -1.45 -0.31
N ASN A 62 -5.87 -2.14 -0.13
CA ASN A 62 -7.18 -1.52 -0.02
C ASN A 62 -7.57 -1.07 1.41
N GLN A 63 -6.84 -1.49 2.45
CA GLN A 63 -7.21 -1.19 3.85
C GLN A 63 -6.46 0.01 4.43
N ALA A 64 -5.24 0.27 3.97
CA ALA A 64 -4.39 1.32 4.54
C ALA A 64 -5.05 2.71 4.52
N PRO A 65 -5.67 3.18 3.42
CA PRO A 65 -6.32 4.49 3.38
C PRO A 65 -7.48 4.62 4.37
N ALA A 66 -8.30 3.58 4.49
CA ALA A 66 -9.43 3.56 5.43
C ALA A 66 -8.94 3.59 6.90
N LEU A 67 -7.89 2.85 7.23
CA LEU A 67 -7.30 2.86 8.56
C LEU A 67 -6.74 4.23 8.94
N TYR A 68 -6.03 4.89 8.02
CA TYR A 68 -5.54 6.26 8.26
C TYR A 68 -6.68 7.27 8.43
N ALA A 69 -7.75 7.15 7.63
CA ALA A 69 -8.92 8.03 7.75
C ALA A 69 -9.59 7.88 9.13
N ILE A 70 -9.83 6.65 9.58
CA ILE A 70 -10.43 6.38 10.90
C ILE A 70 -9.50 6.88 12.01
N SER A 71 -8.19 6.62 11.91
CA SER A 71 -7.20 7.09 12.88
C SER A 71 -7.21 8.62 13.01
N LEU A 72 -7.25 9.35 11.88
CA LEU A 72 -7.34 10.81 11.89
C LEU A 72 -8.63 11.33 12.53
N ILE A 73 -9.77 10.68 12.27
CA ILE A 73 -11.04 11.04 12.91
C ILE A 73 -10.95 10.85 14.42
N VAL A 74 -10.41 9.72 14.89
CA VAL A 74 -10.26 9.45 16.31
C VAL A 74 -9.33 10.47 16.98
N VAL A 75 -8.18 10.77 16.37
CA VAL A 75 -7.24 11.79 16.87
C VAL A 75 -7.91 13.16 16.95
N PHE A 76 -8.63 13.55 15.89
CA PHE A 76 -9.36 14.81 15.85
C PHE A 76 -10.41 14.92 16.98
N LEU A 77 -11.21 13.87 17.18
CA LEU A 77 -12.23 13.82 18.23
C LEU A 77 -11.61 13.86 19.64
N CYS A 78 -10.50 13.15 19.86
CA CYS A 78 -9.76 13.22 21.12
C CYS A 78 -9.24 14.63 21.41
N LEU A 79 -8.69 15.33 20.41
CA LEU A 79 -8.23 16.71 20.56
C LEU A 79 -9.40 17.68 20.77
N ALA A 80 -10.52 17.46 20.07
CA ALA A 80 -11.71 18.30 20.21
C ALA A 80 -12.29 18.20 21.63
N ALA A 81 -12.32 17.00 22.20
CA ALA A 81 -12.74 16.77 23.58
C ALA A 81 -11.74 17.36 24.59
N LEU A 82 -10.43 17.25 24.34
CA LEU A 82 -9.38 17.77 25.24
C LEU A 82 -9.37 19.29 25.32
N TYR A 83 -9.54 19.97 24.19
CA TYR A 83 -9.51 21.43 24.09
C TYR A 83 -10.90 22.08 24.15
N GLU A 84 -11.96 21.28 24.32
CA GLU A 84 -13.36 21.73 24.30
C GLU A 84 -13.69 22.61 23.07
N SER A 85 -13.03 22.34 21.95
CA SER A 85 -13.07 23.20 20.76
C SER A 85 -12.82 22.41 19.49
N TRP A 86 -13.61 22.69 18.45
CA TRP A 86 -13.45 22.09 17.12
C TRP A 86 -12.39 22.79 16.27
N SER A 87 -12.00 24.03 16.63
CA SER A 87 -11.06 24.84 15.84
C SER A 87 -9.59 24.54 16.15
N ILE A 88 -9.29 24.25 17.43
CA ILE A 88 -7.92 23.94 17.88
C ILE A 88 -7.38 22.65 17.22
N PRO A 89 -8.15 21.54 17.15
CA PRO A 89 -7.71 20.31 16.47
C PRO A 89 -7.36 20.51 14.99
N PHE A 90 -8.07 21.39 14.27
CA PHE A 90 -7.72 21.72 12.89
C PHE A 90 -6.33 22.34 12.78
N SER A 91 -5.97 23.24 13.70
CA SER A 91 -4.65 23.88 13.73
C SER A 91 -3.53 22.85 13.97
N VAL A 92 -3.77 21.87 14.85
CA VAL A 92 -2.84 20.77 15.13
C VAL A 92 -2.70 19.83 13.91
N MET A 93 -3.82 19.50 13.24
CA MET A 93 -3.78 18.67 12.04
C MET A 93 -3.02 19.31 10.87
N LEU A 94 -2.96 20.64 10.78
CA LEU A 94 -2.18 21.33 9.75
C LEU A 94 -0.66 21.18 9.91
N VAL A 95 -0.18 20.77 11.10
CA VAL A 95 1.24 20.47 11.34
C VAL A 95 1.62 19.08 10.79
N VAL A 96 0.65 18.17 10.65
CA VAL A 96 0.87 16.78 10.21
C VAL A 96 1.56 16.70 8.84
N PRO A 97 1.13 17.44 7.79
CA PRO A 97 1.82 17.47 6.50
C PRO A 97 3.29 17.89 6.60
N LEU A 98 3.65 18.81 7.50
CA LEU A 98 5.05 19.25 7.65
C LEU A 98 5.94 18.10 8.15
N GLY A 99 5.48 17.32 9.12
CA GLY A 99 6.20 16.14 9.60
C GLY A 99 6.33 15.04 8.53
N VAL A 100 5.25 14.82 7.77
CA VAL A 100 5.23 13.85 6.65
C VAL A 100 6.20 14.25 5.55
N ILE A 101 6.24 15.53 5.17
CA ILE A 101 7.18 16.05 4.16
C ILE A 101 8.63 15.83 4.61
N GLY A 102 8.95 16.13 5.88
CA GLY A 102 10.29 15.90 6.42
C GLY A 102 10.71 14.44 6.38
N ALA A 103 9.81 13.53 6.79
CA ALA A 103 10.05 12.09 6.74
C ALA A 103 10.23 11.58 5.30
N LEU A 104 9.37 12.00 4.37
CA LEU A 104 9.46 11.63 2.96
C LEU A 104 10.75 12.15 2.31
N LEU A 105 11.14 13.41 2.58
CA LEU A 105 12.38 13.97 2.06
C LEU A 105 13.60 13.19 2.56
N ALA A 106 13.66 12.89 3.86
CA ALA A 106 14.75 12.13 4.45
C ALA A 106 14.83 10.70 3.88
N ALA A 107 13.69 10.01 3.75
CA ALA A 107 13.61 8.68 3.18
C ALA A 107 14.03 8.67 1.71
N THR A 108 13.54 9.64 0.92
CA THR A 108 13.86 9.78 -0.50
C THR A 108 15.35 10.06 -0.69
N PHE A 109 15.92 10.97 0.09
CA PHE A 109 17.35 11.33 0.00
C PHE A 109 18.28 10.16 0.39
N ARG A 110 17.82 9.28 1.29
CA ARG A 110 18.53 8.04 1.66
C ARG A 110 18.22 6.84 0.76
N GLY A 111 17.31 6.95 -0.20
CA GLY A 111 16.88 5.83 -1.05
C GLY A 111 16.15 4.73 -0.27
N LEU A 112 15.48 5.08 0.83
CA LEU A 112 14.70 4.14 1.63
C LEU A 112 13.30 3.95 1.05
N THR A 113 12.79 2.72 1.13
CA THR A 113 11.44 2.36 0.69
C THR A 113 10.39 2.70 1.74
N ASN A 114 9.15 2.92 1.29
CA ASN A 114 7.99 3.07 2.17
C ASN A 114 7.55 1.70 2.70
N ASP A 115 8.28 1.19 3.68
CA ASP A 115 8.02 -0.07 4.38
C ASP A 115 7.25 0.15 5.69
N VAL A 116 6.96 -0.94 6.41
CA VAL A 116 6.24 -0.90 7.69
C VAL A 116 7.00 -0.06 8.73
N TYR A 117 8.34 -0.07 8.70
CA TYR A 117 9.15 0.76 9.60
C TYR A 117 8.98 2.24 9.31
N PHE A 118 8.98 2.63 8.03
CA PHE A 118 8.70 3.99 7.62
C PHE A 118 7.30 4.44 8.07
N GLN A 119 6.29 3.59 7.94
CA GLN A 119 4.92 3.89 8.38
C GLN A 119 4.82 4.12 9.89
N VAL A 120 5.44 3.25 10.70
CA VAL A 120 5.49 3.42 12.17
C VAL A 120 6.26 4.69 12.56
N GLY A 121 7.39 4.96 11.91
CA GLY A 121 8.18 6.18 12.12
C GLY A 121 7.42 7.44 11.75
N LEU A 122 6.65 7.41 10.66
CA LEU A 122 5.81 8.52 10.21
C LEU A 122 4.68 8.77 11.23
N LEU A 123 4.01 7.73 11.71
CA LEU A 123 2.96 7.84 12.73
C LEU A 123 3.51 8.40 14.07
N THR A 124 4.73 8.00 14.44
CA THR A 124 5.43 8.54 15.62
C THR A 124 5.78 10.03 15.45
N THR A 125 6.24 10.41 14.25
CA THR A 125 6.58 11.81 13.91
C THR A 125 5.34 12.70 13.97
N ILE A 126 4.21 12.20 13.46
CA ILE A 126 2.91 12.87 13.56
C ILE A 126 2.51 13.08 15.02
N GLY A 127 2.59 12.03 15.84
CA GLY A 127 2.24 12.11 17.27
C GLY A 127 3.11 13.09 18.06
N LEU A 128 4.43 13.09 17.82
CA LEU A 128 5.35 14.04 18.45
C LEU A 128 5.08 15.48 17.99
N SER A 129 4.78 15.68 16.71
CA SER A 129 4.50 17.01 16.15
C SER A 129 3.18 17.58 16.67
N ALA A 130 2.17 16.74 16.91
CA ALA A 130 0.88 17.15 17.47
C ALA A 130 0.94 17.49 18.97
N LYS A 131 1.98 17.05 19.67
CA LYS A 131 2.19 17.34 21.10
C LYS A 131 2.84 18.73 21.32
N ASN A 132 3.65 19.20 20.37
CA ASN A 132 4.37 20.48 20.44
C ASN A 132 3.43 21.66 20.18
#